data_AF-A0A969QJ94-F1
#
_entry.id   AF-A0A969QJ94-F1
#
_cell.length_a   1.000
_cell.length_b   1.000
_cell.length_c   1.000
_cell.angle_alpha   90.00
_cell.angle_beta   90.00
_cell.angle_gamma   90.00
#
_symmetry.space_group_name_H-M   'P 1'
#
loop_
_entity.id
_entity.type
_entity.pdbx_description
1 polymer ?
#
loop_
_entity_poly.entity_id
_entity_poly.type
_entity_poly.pdbx_seq_one_letter_code
_entity_poly.pdbx_strand_id
1 'polypeptide(L)'
;MTEEQIYYCKQSPSQTAETARKQIDSQEIWGGPPSNFLSSHIPKVQAFIHRRPLTENESIELKRIEFTTKVEPDRCGIPYSPTWSIDPNDPLTQRAGLRNEDGYAKIKVQVTFCNQVE
;
A
#
# COMPACT_ATOMS: atom_id res chain seq x y z
N MET A 1 4.79 21.91 -10.13
CA MET A 1 4.02 20.70 -10.38
C MET A 1 4.81 19.57 -9.76
N THR A 2 4.42 19.07 -8.59
CA THR A 2 5.08 17.91 -7.98
C THR A 2 4.71 16.68 -8.79
N GLU A 3 5.69 16.04 -9.41
CA GLU A 3 5.52 14.74 -10.06
C GLU A 3 4.83 13.80 -9.07
N GLU A 4 3.68 13.25 -9.46
CA GLU A 4 2.94 12.32 -8.61
C GLU A 4 3.79 11.06 -8.45
N GLN A 5 4.27 10.83 -7.23
CA GLN A 5 5.07 9.66 -6.90
C GLN A 5 4.23 8.40 -7.14
N ILE A 6 4.67 7.55 -8.06
CA ILE A 6 4.06 6.24 -8.28
C ILE A 6 4.61 5.28 -7.23
N TYR A 7 3.69 4.63 -6.53
CA TYR A 7 3.93 3.55 -5.58
C TYR A 7 3.44 2.23 -6.19
N TYR A 8 3.99 1.11 -5.71
CA TYR A 8 3.46 -0.21 -6.07
C TYR A 8 3.41 -1.17 -4.88
N CYS A 9 2.37 -2.01 -4.85
CA CYS A 9 2.24 -3.13 -3.94
C CYS A 9 2.43 -4.44 -4.71
N LYS A 10 3.33 -5.31 -4.23
CA LYS A 10 3.54 -6.64 -4.79
C LYS A 10 2.44 -7.60 -4.34
N GLN A 11 2.11 -8.57 -5.17
CA GLN A 11 1.22 -9.65 -4.76
C GLN A 11 1.86 -10.41 -3.60
N SER A 12 1.06 -10.71 -2.60
CA SER A 12 1.47 -11.50 -1.43
C SER A 12 0.49 -12.66 -1.26
N PRO A 13 0.89 -13.77 -0.62
CA PRO A 13 -0.03 -14.90 -0.38
C PRO A 13 -1.30 -14.50 0.39
N SER A 14 -1.23 -13.43 1.19
CA SER A 14 -2.38 -12.86 1.93
C SER A 14 -3.21 -11.83 1.13
N GLN A 15 -2.79 -11.50 -0.09
CA GLN A 15 -3.39 -10.49 -0.98
C GLN A 15 -3.70 -11.16 -2.32
N THR A 16 -4.82 -11.88 -2.37
CA THR A 16 -5.27 -12.66 -3.52
C THR A 16 -5.81 -11.76 -4.65
N ALA A 17 -6.04 -12.33 -5.83
CA ALA A 17 -6.66 -11.61 -6.95
C ALA A 17 -8.04 -11.02 -6.60
N GLU A 18 -8.79 -11.64 -5.68
CA GLU A 18 -10.06 -11.10 -5.18
C GLU A 18 -9.85 -9.85 -4.32
N THR A 19 -8.84 -9.85 -3.44
CA THR A 19 -8.45 -8.65 -2.68
C THR A 19 -7.99 -7.54 -3.62
N ALA A 20 -7.22 -7.89 -4.65
CA ALA A 20 -6.81 -6.93 -5.67
C ALA A 20 -8.01 -6.30 -6.38
N ARG A 21 -9.03 -7.08 -6.78
CA ARG A 21 -10.26 -6.54 -7.37
C ARG A 21 -10.99 -5.58 -6.43
N LYS A 22 -11.13 -5.92 -5.16
CA LYS A 22 -11.78 -5.04 -4.16
C LYS A 22 -11.01 -3.73 -3.96
N GLN A 23 -9.68 -3.80 -3.95
CA GLN A 23 -8.81 -2.64 -3.84
C GLN A 23 -8.91 -1.70 -5.05
N ILE A 24 -9.02 -2.26 -6.27
CA ILE A 24 -9.22 -1.49 -7.50
C ILE A 24 -10.60 -0.80 -7.47
N ASP A 25 -11.67 -1.55 -7.17
CA ASP A 25 -13.05 -1.04 -7.17
C ASP A 25 -13.25 0.05 -6.11
N SER A 26 -12.68 -0.16 -4.92
CA SER A 26 -12.78 0.80 -3.81
C SER A 26 -11.81 1.98 -3.96
N GLN A 27 -10.87 1.92 -4.91
CA GLN A 27 -9.73 2.84 -5.01
C GLN A 27 -8.97 2.97 -3.68
N GLU A 28 -8.74 1.84 -3.03
CA GLU A 28 -8.08 1.73 -1.74
C GLU A 28 -7.00 0.67 -1.80
N ILE A 29 -5.87 0.89 -1.13
CA ILE A 29 -4.89 -0.16 -0.89
C ILE A 29 -4.99 -0.58 0.57
N TRP A 30 -5.11 -1.88 0.79
CA TRP A 30 -5.25 -2.44 2.11
C TRP A 30 -3.92 -3.04 2.54
N GLY A 31 -3.52 -2.72 3.76
CA GLY A 31 -2.34 -3.26 4.40
C GLY A 31 -2.55 -4.71 4.82
N GLY A 32 -1.47 -5.35 5.26
CA GLY A 32 -1.60 -6.63 5.94
C GLY A 32 -2.30 -6.46 7.30
N PRO A 33 -2.94 -7.53 7.82
CA PRO A 33 -3.35 -7.55 9.20
C PRO A 33 -2.11 -7.46 10.11
N PRO A 34 -2.24 -7.03 11.37
CA PRO A 34 -1.13 -7.01 12.31
C PRO A 34 -0.55 -8.43 12.47
N SER A 35 0.74 -8.61 12.19
CA SER A 35 1.46 -9.87 12.47
C SER A 35 2.17 -9.78 13.83
N ASN A 36 1.76 -10.63 14.78
CA ASN A 36 2.28 -10.80 16.17
C ASN A 36 3.81 -11.04 16.23
N PHE A 37 4.55 -11.16 17.36
CA PHE A 37 4.40 -10.94 18.82
C PHE A 37 5.42 -9.87 19.29
N LEU A 38 6.27 -9.42 18.36
CA LEU A 38 7.37 -8.44 18.50
C LEU A 38 7.22 -7.25 17.54
N SER A 39 6.27 -7.33 16.59
CA SER A 39 5.87 -6.23 15.72
C SER A 39 4.60 -5.59 16.29
N SER A 40 4.60 -4.27 16.41
CA SER A 40 3.48 -3.49 16.97
C SER A 40 2.14 -3.96 16.40
N HIS A 41 1.10 -3.97 17.23
CA HIS A 41 -0.31 -4.27 16.88
C HIS A 41 -0.94 -3.26 15.91
N ILE A 42 -0.10 -2.54 15.17
CA ILE A 42 -0.42 -1.40 14.34
C ILE A 42 -0.53 -1.94 12.91
N PRO A 43 -1.74 -2.04 12.36
CA PRO A 43 -1.90 -2.40 10.96
C PRO A 43 -1.24 -1.35 10.08
N LYS A 44 -0.62 -1.80 8.99
CA LYS A 44 0.16 -0.93 8.11
C LYS A 44 0.01 -1.30 6.65
N VAL A 45 -0.12 -0.28 5.81
CA VAL A 45 0.03 -0.41 4.37
C VAL A 45 1.51 -0.27 4.04
N GLN A 46 2.05 -1.22 3.30
CA GLN A 46 3.43 -1.15 2.80
C GLN A 46 3.40 -1.12 1.28
N ALA A 47 4.08 -0.14 0.70
CA ALA A 47 4.31 -0.08 -0.73
C ALA A 47 5.79 0.15 -1.01
N PHE A 48 6.15 0.06 -2.28
CA PHE A 48 7.50 0.28 -2.77
C PHE A 48 7.50 1.45 -3.75
N ILE A 49 8.60 2.20 -3.75
CA ILE A 49 8.88 3.23 -4.76
C ILE A 49 9.85 2.64 -5.77
N HIS A 50 9.59 2.82 -7.06
CA HIS A 50 10.58 2.48 -8.08
C HIS A 50 11.79 3.40 -7.94
N ARG A 51 12.92 2.83 -7.53
CA ARG A 51 14.22 3.52 -7.59
C ARG A 51 14.75 3.59 -9.03
N ARG A 52 14.23 2.72 -9.91
CA ARG A 52 14.55 2.63 -11.34
C ARG A 52 13.31 2.11 -12.09
N PRO A 53 13.09 2.52 -13.35
CA PRO A 53 12.14 1.84 -14.22
C PRO A 53 12.47 0.35 -14.22
N LEU A 54 11.47 -0.49 -13.97
CA LEU A 54 11.66 -1.93 -14.10
C LEU A 54 12.07 -2.24 -15.52
N THR A 55 12.91 -3.26 -15.69
CA THR A 55 13.04 -3.86 -17.01
C THR A 55 11.70 -4.46 -17.44
N GLU A 56 11.44 -4.52 -18.75
CA GLU A 56 10.17 -5.03 -19.29
C GLU A 56 9.87 -6.46 -18.75
N ASN A 57 10.91 -7.28 -18.61
CA ASN A 57 10.83 -8.63 -18.02
C ASN A 57 10.42 -8.62 -16.53
N GLU A 58 11.01 -7.73 -15.71
CA GLU A 58 10.63 -7.62 -14.29
C GLU A 58 9.20 -7.09 -14.12
N SER A 59 8.71 -6.29 -15.06
CA SER A 59 7.33 -5.77 -15.06
C SER A 59 6.30 -6.86 -15.37
N ILE A 60 6.68 -7.81 -16.23
CA ILE A 60 5.82 -8.93 -16.66
C ILE A 60 5.74 -10.02 -15.58
N GLU A 61 6.85 -10.30 -14.86
CA GLU A 61 6.87 -11.36 -13.84
C GLU A 61 6.30 -10.91 -12.47
N LEU A 62 6.32 -9.60 -12.17
CA LEU A 62 5.82 -9.08 -10.90
C LEU A 62 4.35 -8.69 -11.00
N LYS A 63 3.47 -9.58 -10.54
CA LYS A 63 2.06 -9.27 -10.25
C LYS A 63 1.98 -8.17 -9.15
N ARG A 64 1.50 -6.99 -9.51
CA ARG A 64 1.50 -5.77 -8.68
C ARG A 64 0.32 -4.84 -8.98
N ILE A 65 0.05 -3.96 -8.02
CA ILE A 65 -0.84 -2.81 -8.19
C ILE A 65 0.02 -1.55 -8.11
N GLU A 66 0.03 -0.73 -9.15
CA GLU A 66 0.64 0.60 -9.12
C GLU A 66 -0.43 1.64 -8.85
N PHE A 67 -0.08 2.63 -8.03
CA PHE A 67 -1.02 3.66 -7.61
C PHE A 67 -0.30 4.95 -7.20
N THR A 68 -1.05 6.05 -7.20
CA THR A 68 -0.64 7.32 -6.59
C THR A 68 -1.52 7.62 -5.37
N THR A 69 -1.00 8.39 -4.42
CA THR A 69 -1.79 8.85 -3.28
C THR A 69 -1.32 10.21 -2.79
N LYS A 70 -2.25 11.01 -2.26
CA LYS A 70 -1.96 12.27 -1.56
C LYS A 70 -1.70 12.05 -0.07
N VAL A 71 -1.89 10.83 0.43
CA VAL A 71 -1.66 10.50 1.83
C VAL A 71 -0.15 10.37 2.04
N GLU A 72 0.42 11.25 2.85
CA GLU A 72 1.85 11.20 3.15
C GLU A 72 2.21 9.93 3.94
N PRO A 73 3.29 9.22 3.56
CA PRO A 73 3.77 8.05 4.30
C PRO A 73 4.36 8.43 5.67
N ASP A 74 4.71 7.43 6.45
CA ASP A 74 5.38 7.60 7.75
C ASP A 74 6.76 8.26 7.56
N ARG A 75 7.02 9.33 8.34
CA ARG A 75 8.22 10.17 8.20
C ARG A 75 9.54 9.45 8.53
N CYS A 76 9.48 8.34 9.26
CA CYS A 76 10.64 7.50 9.60
C CYS A 76 10.66 6.16 8.84
N GLY A 77 9.92 6.06 7.74
CA GLY A 77 9.87 4.85 6.91
C GLY A 77 11.20 4.50 6.26
N ILE A 78 11.33 3.24 5.84
CA ILE A 78 12.50 2.75 5.10
C ILE A 78 12.54 3.48 3.74
N PRO A 79 13.69 4.03 3.31
CA PRO A 79 13.81 4.62 1.99
C PRO A 79 13.42 3.60 0.91
N TYR A 80 12.59 4.01 -0.04
CA TYR A 80 12.03 3.19 -1.13
C TYR A 80 10.96 2.15 -0.73
N SER A 81 10.61 2.06 0.55
CA SER A 81 9.52 1.20 1.03
C SER A 81 8.62 1.99 1.99
N PRO A 82 7.90 3.01 1.49
CA PRO A 82 7.00 3.81 2.30
C PRO A 82 5.95 2.93 3.01
N THR A 83 5.72 3.25 4.27
CA THR A 83 4.66 2.64 5.08
C THR A 83 3.64 3.69 5.48
N TRP A 84 2.41 3.25 5.64
CA TRP A 84 1.36 4.02 6.29
C TRP A 84 0.79 3.19 7.43
N SER A 85 1.17 3.54 8.64
CA SER A 85 0.75 2.87 9.85
C SER A 85 -0.43 3.62 10.48
N ILE A 86 -1.47 2.90 10.89
CA ILE A 86 -2.59 3.50 11.63
C ILE A 86 -2.65 2.92 13.04
N ASP A 87 -2.30 3.75 14.02
CA ASP A 87 -2.46 3.42 15.43
C ASP A 87 -3.81 3.96 15.91
N PRO A 88 -4.73 3.11 16.40
CA PRO A 88 -6.05 3.55 16.81
C PRO A 88 -6.02 4.49 18.03
N ASN A 89 -4.92 4.53 18.78
CA ASN A 89 -4.72 5.37 19.97
C ASN A 89 -3.91 6.64 19.67
N ASP A 90 -3.24 6.74 18.51
CA ASP A 90 -2.47 7.90 18.12
C ASP A 90 -3.22 8.78 17.09
N PRO A 91 -3.66 10.00 17.48
CA PRO A 91 -4.40 10.87 16.59
C PRO A 91 -3.58 11.42 15.41
N LEU A 92 -2.24 11.36 15.46
CA LEU A 92 -1.38 11.78 14.34
C LEU A 92 -1.31 10.73 13.22
N THR A 93 -1.64 9.47 13.52
CA THR A 93 -1.78 8.40 12.53
C THR A 93 -3.17 8.33 11.90
N GLN A 94 -4.19 8.97 12.50
CA GLN A 94 -5.52 9.17 11.91
C GLN A 94 -5.53 10.28 10.83
N ARG A 95 -4.54 10.25 9.93
CA ARG A 95 -4.40 11.23 8.85
C ARG A 95 -5.58 11.13 7.88
N ALA A 96 -5.95 12.25 7.27
CA ALA A 96 -6.99 12.30 6.26
C ALA A 96 -6.68 11.31 5.12
N GLY A 97 -7.55 10.31 4.92
CA GLY A 97 -7.41 9.29 3.88
C GLY A 97 -6.82 7.95 4.34
N LEU A 98 -6.45 7.83 5.62
CA LEU A 98 -6.11 6.57 6.30
C LEU A 98 -7.32 6.07 7.10
N ARG A 99 -7.69 4.80 6.96
CA ARG A 99 -8.79 4.17 7.71
C ARG A 99 -8.34 2.87 8.35
N ASN A 100 -8.79 2.63 9.57
CA ASN A 100 -8.67 1.32 10.21
C ASN A 100 -10.06 0.67 10.14
N GLU A 101 -10.19 -0.37 9.33
CA GLU A 101 -11.44 -1.09 9.15
C GLU A 101 -11.17 -2.59 9.16
N ASP A 102 -11.92 -3.31 10.00
CA ASP A 102 -11.79 -4.76 10.18
C ASP A 102 -10.37 -5.22 10.61
N GLY A 103 -9.62 -4.34 11.28
CA GLY A 103 -8.23 -4.60 11.68
C GLY A 103 -7.20 -4.41 10.56
N TYR A 104 -7.62 -3.85 9.42
CA TYR A 104 -6.75 -3.52 8.29
C TYR A 104 -6.55 -2.00 8.19
N ALA A 105 -5.32 -1.60 7.89
CA ALA A 105 -5.03 -0.24 7.46
C ALA A 105 -5.42 -0.10 6.00
N LYS A 106 -6.22 0.90 5.67
CA LYS A 106 -6.64 1.21 4.30
C LYS A 106 -6.24 2.63 3.96
N ILE A 107 -5.68 2.82 2.78
CA ILE A 107 -5.35 4.16 2.27
C ILE A 107 -6.12 4.42 0.99
N LYS A 108 -6.64 5.64 0.84
CA LYS A 108 -7.22 6.06 -0.43
C LYS A 108 -6.12 6.30 -1.47
N VAL A 109 -6.29 5.72 -2.65
CA VAL A 109 -5.31 5.81 -3.74
C VAL A 109 -6.01 6.10 -5.06
N GLN A 110 -5.21 6.38 -6.09
CA GLN A 110 -5.63 6.28 -7.48
C GLN A 110 -4.81 5.17 -8.12
N VAL A 111 -5.45 4.03 -8.41
CA VAL A 111 -4.79 2.91 -9.09
C VAL A 111 -4.52 3.31 -10.54
N THR A 112 -3.28 3.19 -10.97
CA THR A 112 -2.83 3.51 -12.33
C THR A 112 -2.58 2.26 -13.16
N PHE A 113 -2.25 1.13 -12.53
CA PHE A 113 -1.98 -0.14 -13.20
C PHE A 113 -2.24 -1.32 -12.26
N CYS A 114 -2.73 -2.45 -12.79
CA CYS A 114 -2.81 -3.70 -12.05
C CYS A 114 -2.74 -4.91 -13.00
N ASN A 115 -1.82 -5.84 -12.71
CA ASN A 115 -1.68 -7.15 -13.39
C ASN A 115 -1.86 -8.33 -12.42
N GLN A 116 -2.43 -8.10 -11.23
CA GLN A 116 -2.72 -9.18 -10.27
C GLN A 116 -3.96 -10.01 -10.61
N VAL A 117 -4.84 -9.47 -11.45
CA VAL A 117 -6.18 -10.00 -11.76
C VAL A 117 -6.25 -10.78 -13.07
N GLU A 118 -5.10 -11.03 -13.70
CA GLU A 118 -4.94 -11.93 -14.86
C GLU A 118 -5.09 -13.40 -14.48
#